data_AF-A0A7C3DSN1-F1
#
_entry.id   AF-A0A7C3DSN1-F1
#
_cell.length_a   1.000
_cell.length_b   1.000
_cell.length_c   1.000
_cell.angle_alpha   90.00
_cell.angle_beta   90.00
_cell.angle_gamma   90.00
#
_symmetry.space_group_name_H-M   'P 1'
#
loop_
_entity.id
_entity.type
_entity.pdbx_description
1 polymer ?
#
loop_
_entity_poly.entity_id
_entity_poly.type
_entity_poly.pdbx_seq_one_letter_code
_entity_poly.pdbx_strand_id
1 'polypeptide(L)'
;MKTKQIFSILFLASVLLISSADSFGQCNKKKYCAENMGDYDYNSQSSFALLSPGDTTRANVVLYANQTYRIYVCGAADLGQIEYKIVLPERKTVRKIGSIKKDTVVTYKKDPNTGDIIYDDFGSMIVESKKVVMDTTYITERYQDESNVLFDSKKGKPYLEFTPKKAGRLIVKIQVPPGDPEDEDCVNVYVGRKMVGSKSFQTGTKYTDY
;
A
#
# COMPACT_ATOMS: atom_id res chain seq x y z
N MET A 1 0.71 67.29 14.14
CA MET A 1 0.13 65.95 14.39
C MET A 1 -0.04 65.06 13.14
N LYS A 2 -0.08 65.59 11.91
CA LYS A 2 -0.38 64.78 10.71
C LYS A 2 0.83 63.99 10.13
N THR A 3 2.06 64.45 10.34
CA THR A 3 3.26 63.80 9.79
C THR A 3 3.65 62.49 10.49
N LYS A 4 3.49 62.40 11.82
CA LYS A 4 3.76 61.15 12.57
C LYS A 4 2.80 60.01 12.21
N GLN A 5 1.54 60.31 11.92
CA GLN A 5 0.57 59.29 11.50
C GLN A 5 0.84 58.79 10.07
N ILE A 6 1.26 59.66 9.16
CA ILE A 6 1.61 59.25 7.79
C ILE A 6 2.85 58.34 7.80
N PHE A 7 3.87 58.66 8.59
CA PHE A 7 5.06 57.79 8.74
C PHE A 7 4.72 56.43 9.39
N SER A 8 3.81 56.40 10.36
CA SER A 8 3.36 55.16 10.99
C SER A 8 2.56 54.26 10.02
N ILE A 9 1.75 54.85 9.14
CA ILE A 9 0.98 54.10 8.12
C ILE A 9 1.93 53.59 7.03
N LEU A 10 2.93 54.37 6.62
CA LEU A 10 3.93 53.95 5.64
C LEU A 10 4.81 52.80 6.17
N PHE A 11 5.16 52.84 7.45
CA PHE A 11 5.93 51.78 8.11
C PHE A 11 5.10 50.49 8.26
N LEU A 12 3.82 50.60 8.60
CA LEU A 12 2.92 49.44 8.71
C LEU A 12 2.65 48.78 7.33
N ALA A 13 2.57 49.58 6.25
CA ALA A 13 2.45 49.08 4.89
C ALA A 13 3.73 48.40 4.38
N SER A 14 4.91 48.87 4.83
CA SER A 14 6.21 48.25 4.52
C SER A 14 6.40 46.88 5.17
N VAL A 15 5.83 46.63 6.35
CA VAL A 15 5.95 45.36 7.07
C VAL A 15 5.07 44.27 6.46
N LEU A 16 3.93 44.63 5.86
CA LEU A 16 3.03 43.71 5.16
C LEU A 16 3.53 43.23 3.79
N LEU A 17 4.55 43.88 3.22
CA LEU A 17 5.13 43.50 1.92
C LEU A 17 6.30 42.50 2.03
N ILE A 18 6.76 42.18 3.24
CA ILE A 18 7.90 41.27 3.48
C ILE A 18 7.41 39.82 3.74
N SER A 19 6.10 39.58 3.81
CA SER A 19 5.52 38.29 4.21
C SER A 19 5.42 37.23 3.09
N SER A 20 6.00 37.45 1.91
CA SER A 20 5.95 36.48 0.80
C SER A 20 7.31 35.84 0.53
N ALA A 21 7.95 35.30 1.57
CA ALA A 21 9.13 34.46 1.41
C ALA A 21 8.70 32.99 1.29
N ASP A 22 8.68 32.53 0.04
CA ASP A 22 8.87 31.18 -0.48
C ASP A 22 8.26 29.99 0.28
N SER A 23 7.14 29.49 -0.26
CA SER A 23 6.66 28.14 0.03
C SER A 23 7.54 27.09 -0.68
N PHE A 24 8.70 26.77 -0.11
CA PHE A 24 9.43 25.54 -0.44
C PHE A 24 8.59 24.37 0.07
N GLY A 25 8.02 23.57 -0.85
CA GLY A 25 7.21 22.39 -0.46
C GLY A 25 6.04 22.00 -1.37
N GLN A 26 5.81 22.70 -2.49
CA GLN A 26 4.68 22.35 -3.37
C GLN A 26 5.09 21.32 -4.45
N CYS A 27 5.34 20.07 -4.04
CA CYS A 27 5.63 18.95 -4.96
C CYS A 27 4.57 18.74 -6.06
N ASN A 28 3.34 19.22 -5.84
CA ASN A 28 2.22 19.13 -6.78
C ASN A 28 2.46 19.81 -8.16
N LYS A 29 3.39 20.78 -8.26
CA LYS A 29 3.57 21.57 -9.50
C LYS A 29 4.61 21.01 -10.46
N LYS A 30 5.53 20.13 -10.02
CA LYS A 30 6.63 19.64 -10.86
C LYS A 30 6.22 18.37 -11.61
N LYS A 31 6.12 18.44 -12.95
CA LYS A 31 5.92 17.27 -13.81
C LYS A 31 7.26 16.70 -14.28
N TYR A 32 7.74 15.64 -13.63
CA TYR A 32 8.90 14.87 -14.09
C TYR A 32 8.52 13.82 -15.15
N CYS A 33 9.42 13.55 -16.10
CA CYS A 33 9.29 12.53 -17.14
C CYS A 33 7.99 12.62 -17.96
N ALA A 34 7.68 13.82 -18.46
CA ALA A 34 6.49 14.05 -19.28
C ALA A 34 6.51 13.22 -20.57
N GLU A 35 7.68 12.83 -21.09
CA GLU A 35 7.78 11.98 -22.30
C GLU A 35 7.10 10.61 -22.14
N ASN A 36 6.96 10.10 -20.92
CA ASN A 36 6.40 8.77 -20.66
C ASN A 36 4.87 8.75 -20.58
N MET A 37 4.23 9.93 -20.57
CA MET A 37 2.78 10.06 -20.40
C MET A 37 2.00 9.44 -21.57
N GLY A 38 2.39 9.73 -22.82
CA GLY A 38 1.61 9.32 -24.00
C GLY A 38 0.13 9.76 -23.91
N ASP A 39 -0.78 8.97 -24.46
CA ASP A 39 -2.23 9.29 -24.54
C ASP A 39 -3.03 8.88 -23.29
N TYR A 40 -2.39 8.87 -22.12
CA TYR A 40 -3.01 8.47 -20.85
C TYR A 40 -3.41 9.69 -20.01
N ASP A 41 -4.54 9.60 -19.29
CA ASP A 41 -4.97 10.62 -18.33
C ASP A 41 -4.42 10.30 -16.93
N TYR A 42 -3.51 11.15 -16.46
CA TYR A 42 -2.81 11.01 -15.18
C TYR A 42 -3.47 11.74 -14.00
N ASN A 43 -4.57 12.46 -14.24
CA ASN A 43 -5.15 13.35 -13.21
C ASN A 43 -5.95 12.60 -12.12
N SER A 44 -6.14 11.29 -12.24
CA SER A 44 -7.07 10.56 -11.36
C SER A 44 -6.45 10.01 -10.09
N GLN A 45 -5.25 9.41 -10.17
CA GLN A 45 -4.66 8.63 -9.07
C GLN A 45 -3.14 8.83 -8.94
N SER A 46 -2.57 9.81 -9.63
CA SER A 46 -1.16 10.13 -9.46
C SER A 46 -0.94 10.76 -8.08
N SER A 47 0.15 10.40 -7.43
CA SER A 47 0.50 10.88 -6.09
C SER A 47 1.95 11.34 -6.05
N PHE A 48 2.29 12.18 -5.10
CA PHE A 48 3.65 12.69 -4.92
C PHE A 48 4.05 12.67 -3.45
N ALA A 49 5.35 12.58 -3.20
CA ALA A 49 5.94 12.66 -1.87
C ALA A 49 7.28 13.41 -1.96
N LEU A 50 7.62 14.16 -0.92
CA LEU A 50 8.98 14.64 -0.69
C LEU A 50 9.74 13.49 -0.03
N LEU A 51 10.89 13.08 -0.60
CA LEU A 51 11.69 11.97 -0.10
C LEU A 51 13.15 12.37 -0.02
N SER A 52 13.85 11.85 0.98
CA SER A 52 15.29 12.03 1.16
C SER A 52 16.04 10.85 0.53
N PRO A 53 17.33 11.00 0.15
CA PRO A 53 18.13 9.88 -0.32
C PRO A 53 18.19 8.73 0.69
N GLY A 54 18.03 7.50 0.19
CA GLY A 54 17.94 6.28 1.00
C GLY A 54 16.53 5.91 1.47
N ASP A 55 15.54 6.78 1.29
CA ASP A 55 14.16 6.49 1.69
C ASP A 55 13.54 5.34 0.89
N THR A 56 12.64 4.62 1.56
CA THR A 56 11.76 3.64 0.92
C THR A 56 10.32 3.99 1.22
N THR A 57 9.47 3.98 0.19
CA THR A 57 8.05 4.29 0.36
C THR A 57 7.17 3.36 -0.48
N ARG A 58 5.88 3.37 -0.17
CA ARG A 58 4.87 2.54 -0.85
C ARG A 58 3.69 3.40 -1.26
N ALA A 59 3.37 3.36 -2.55
CA ALA A 59 2.15 3.95 -3.08
C ALA A 59 1.17 2.85 -3.49
N ASN A 60 -0.11 3.16 -3.33
CA ASN A 60 -1.18 2.21 -3.51
C ASN A 60 -2.10 2.68 -4.65
N VAL A 61 -2.24 1.85 -5.67
CA VAL A 61 -3.01 2.21 -6.88
C VAL A 61 -4.27 1.35 -6.94
N VAL A 62 -5.43 1.97 -7.08
CA VAL A 62 -6.71 1.27 -7.23
C VAL A 62 -6.95 0.98 -8.70
N LEU A 63 -7.21 -0.28 -9.01
CA LEU A 63 -7.45 -0.77 -10.35
C LEU A 63 -8.93 -1.13 -10.55
N TYR A 64 -9.51 -0.64 -11.64
CA TYR A 64 -10.81 -1.07 -12.14
C TYR A 64 -10.64 -2.09 -13.26
N ALA A 65 -11.55 -3.07 -13.32
CA ALA A 65 -11.51 -4.12 -14.33
C ALA A 65 -11.58 -3.55 -15.76
N ASN A 66 -10.83 -4.17 -16.67
CA ASN A 66 -10.81 -3.87 -18.11
C ASN A 66 -10.39 -2.44 -18.51
N GLN A 67 -9.77 -1.69 -17.59
CA GLN A 67 -9.14 -0.40 -17.92
C GLN A 67 -7.64 -0.60 -18.12
N THR A 68 -7.07 -0.03 -19.18
CA THR A 68 -5.61 -0.08 -19.38
C THR A 68 -4.95 1.05 -18.60
N TYR A 69 -4.04 0.68 -17.71
CA TYR A 69 -3.26 1.60 -16.92
C TYR A 69 -1.82 1.67 -17.42
N ARG A 70 -1.23 2.85 -17.35
CA ARG A 70 0.22 3.06 -17.47
C ARG A 70 0.75 3.66 -16.17
N ILE A 71 1.68 2.99 -15.53
CA ILE A 71 2.21 3.37 -14.22
C ILE A 71 3.73 3.50 -14.30
N TYR A 72 4.26 4.60 -13.78
CA TYR A 72 5.70 4.80 -13.60
C TYR A 72 5.99 5.75 -12.46
N VAL A 73 7.24 5.76 -12.00
CA VAL A 73 7.71 6.64 -10.93
C VAL A 73 8.83 7.50 -11.48
N CYS A 74 8.78 8.79 -11.17
CA CYS A 74 9.84 9.74 -11.52
C CYS A 74 10.00 10.79 -10.43
N GLY A 75 11.24 11.18 -10.16
CA GLY A 75 11.57 12.27 -9.24
C GLY A 75 12.56 13.24 -9.86
N ALA A 76 13.06 14.15 -9.03
CA ALA A 76 14.11 15.07 -9.43
C ALA A 76 15.44 14.35 -9.72
N ALA A 77 16.29 15.00 -10.51
CA ALA A 77 17.59 14.44 -10.88
C ALA A 77 18.55 14.33 -9.68
N ASP A 78 18.40 15.21 -8.68
CA ASP A 78 19.28 15.29 -7.51
C ASP A 78 19.17 14.04 -6.61
N LEU A 79 18.00 13.40 -6.60
CA LEU A 79 17.75 12.12 -5.92
C LEU A 79 18.36 10.91 -6.64
N GLY A 80 18.99 11.10 -7.80
CA GLY A 80 19.55 10.03 -8.61
C GLY A 80 18.49 9.13 -9.25
N GLN A 81 18.92 7.92 -9.66
CA GLN A 81 18.05 6.97 -10.35
C GLN A 81 17.16 6.22 -9.36
N ILE A 82 15.91 6.66 -9.23
CA ILE A 82 14.91 6.02 -8.37
C ILE A 82 14.57 4.62 -8.87
N GLU A 83 14.63 3.66 -7.98
CA GLU A 83 14.29 2.27 -8.24
C GLU A 83 12.86 1.99 -7.75
N TYR A 84 12.07 1.24 -8.52
CA TYR A 84 10.73 0.89 -8.08
C TYR A 84 10.26 -0.45 -8.65
N LYS A 85 9.38 -1.10 -7.89
CA LYS A 85 8.73 -2.36 -8.26
C LYS A 85 7.22 -2.21 -8.12
N ILE A 86 6.48 -2.77 -9.06
CA ILE A 86 5.02 -2.80 -9.00
C ILE A 86 4.59 -4.23 -8.74
N VAL A 87 3.91 -4.46 -7.63
CA VAL A 87 3.46 -5.78 -7.20
C VAL A 87 1.94 -5.87 -7.22
N LEU A 88 1.43 -7.02 -7.64
CA LEU A 88 0.01 -7.37 -7.54
C LEU A 88 -0.19 -8.25 -6.32
N PRO A 89 -0.64 -7.68 -5.18
CA PRO A 89 -0.82 -8.46 -3.99
C PRO A 89 -1.95 -9.50 -4.11
N GLU A 90 -1.69 -10.71 -3.62
CA GLU A 90 -2.65 -11.81 -3.58
C GLU A 90 -3.05 -12.13 -2.14
N ARG A 91 -4.35 -12.29 -1.89
CA ARG A 91 -4.83 -12.70 -0.57
C ARG A 91 -4.65 -14.21 -0.43
N LYS A 92 -3.79 -14.65 0.51
CA LYS A 92 -3.60 -16.07 0.83
C LYS A 92 -4.19 -16.38 2.20
N THR A 93 -4.80 -17.56 2.29
CA THR A 93 -5.36 -18.10 3.53
C THR A 93 -4.63 -19.40 3.82
N VAL A 94 -3.96 -19.49 4.97
CA VAL A 94 -3.21 -20.67 5.39
C VAL A 94 -3.77 -21.19 6.71
N ARG A 95 -3.89 -22.51 6.84
CA ARG A 95 -4.23 -23.16 8.11
C ARG A 95 -2.93 -23.55 8.80
N LYS A 96 -2.69 -22.99 9.98
CA LYS A 96 -1.54 -23.33 10.83
C LYS A 96 -2.04 -24.06 12.07
N ILE A 97 -1.21 -24.93 12.63
CA ILE A 97 -1.47 -25.52 13.93
C ILE A 97 -1.36 -24.40 14.96
N GLY A 98 -2.45 -24.13 15.68
CA GLY A 98 -2.49 -23.11 16.71
C GLY A 98 -1.98 -23.63 18.04
N SER A 99 -2.51 -24.77 18.49
CA SER A 99 -2.08 -25.40 19.73
C SER A 99 -2.34 -26.90 19.71
N ILE A 100 -1.48 -27.66 20.36
CA ILE A 100 -1.67 -29.09 20.60
C ILE A 100 -1.90 -29.26 22.11
N LYS A 101 -3.13 -29.56 22.51
CA LYS A 101 -3.47 -29.90 23.89
C LYS A 101 -3.22 -31.39 24.11
N LYS A 102 -2.60 -31.74 25.23
CA LYS A 102 -2.33 -33.13 25.62
C LYS A 102 -3.05 -33.41 26.92
N ASP A 103 -4.10 -34.22 26.85
CA ASP A 103 -4.88 -34.61 28.01
C ASP A 103 -4.60 -36.07 28.34
N THR A 104 -4.38 -36.38 29.62
CA THR A 104 -4.17 -37.76 30.06
C THR A 104 -5.49 -38.34 30.52
N VAL A 105 -6.05 -39.23 29.72
CA VAL A 105 -7.27 -39.96 30.06
C VAL A 105 -6.87 -41.23 30.80
N VAL A 106 -7.28 -41.32 32.07
CA VAL A 106 -7.04 -42.48 32.92
C VAL A 106 -8.24 -43.42 32.80
N THR A 107 -8.00 -44.67 32.45
CA THR A 107 -9.00 -45.74 32.44
C THR A 107 -8.80 -46.60 33.68
N TYR A 108 -9.87 -46.87 34.42
CA TYR A 108 -9.83 -47.66 35.66
C TYR A 108 -10.29 -49.09 35.40
N LYS A 109 -9.71 -50.06 36.12
CA LYS A 109 -10.08 -51.47 36.01
C LYS A 109 -11.53 -51.67 36.47
N LYS A 110 -12.28 -52.46 35.72
CA LYS A 110 -13.67 -52.80 36.01
C LYS A 110 -13.80 -54.30 36.31
N ASP A 111 -14.74 -54.63 37.20
CA ASP A 111 -15.09 -56.03 37.47
C ASP A 111 -15.79 -56.62 36.24
N PRO A 112 -15.33 -57.77 35.71
CA PRO A 112 -15.89 -58.37 34.50
C PRO A 112 -17.34 -58.86 34.67
N ASN A 113 -17.84 -59.06 35.90
CA ASN A 113 -19.19 -59.57 36.15
C ASN A 113 -20.22 -58.47 36.42
N THR A 114 -19.81 -57.36 37.06
CA THR A 114 -20.73 -56.26 37.44
C THR A 114 -20.49 -54.97 36.64
N GLY A 115 -19.30 -54.79 36.07
CA GLY A 115 -18.93 -53.57 35.35
C GLY A 115 -18.54 -52.39 36.25
N ASP A 116 -18.52 -52.59 37.58
CA ASP A 116 -18.15 -51.57 38.56
C ASP A 116 -16.63 -51.36 38.62
N ILE A 117 -16.21 -50.18 39.06
CA ILE A 117 -14.79 -49.83 39.22
C ILE A 117 -14.22 -50.57 40.42
N ILE A 118 -13.06 -51.22 40.25
CA ILE A 118 -12.38 -51.96 41.33
C ILE A 118 -11.49 -51.00 42.13
N TYR A 119 -11.57 -51.11 43.46
CA TYR A 119 -10.74 -50.37 44.42
C TYR A 119 -9.68 -51.28 45.03
N ASP A 120 -8.54 -50.71 45.40
CA ASP A 120 -7.50 -51.40 46.17
C ASP A 120 -7.87 -51.47 47.67
N ASP A 121 -7.04 -52.18 48.44
CA ASP A 121 -7.25 -52.40 49.88
C ASP A 121 -7.21 -51.11 50.72
N PHE A 122 -6.77 -49.99 50.13
CA PHE A 122 -6.75 -48.67 50.75
C PHE A 122 -7.92 -47.78 50.27
N GLY A 123 -8.86 -48.33 49.50
CA GLY A 123 -10.04 -47.63 48.99
C GLY A 123 -9.78 -46.71 47.79
N SER A 124 -8.64 -46.84 47.11
CA SER A 124 -8.29 -46.06 45.92
C SER A 124 -8.60 -46.82 44.62
N MET A 125 -9.05 -46.13 43.57
CA MET A 125 -9.39 -46.77 42.29
C MET A 125 -8.16 -47.34 41.58
N ILE A 126 -8.22 -48.60 41.12
CA ILE A 126 -7.11 -49.24 40.40
C ILE A 126 -7.06 -48.74 38.95
N VAL A 127 -5.97 -48.06 38.59
CA VAL A 127 -5.72 -47.59 37.23
C VAL A 127 -5.37 -48.76 36.31
N GLU A 128 -6.12 -48.93 35.23
CA GLU A 128 -5.87 -49.94 34.19
C GLU A 128 -4.88 -49.42 33.15
N SER A 129 -5.10 -48.22 32.64
CA SER A 129 -4.21 -47.60 31.65
C SER A 129 -4.29 -46.09 31.68
N LYS A 130 -3.19 -45.43 31.32
CA LYS A 130 -3.15 -43.99 31.07
C LYS A 130 -2.91 -43.80 29.59
N LYS A 131 -3.86 -43.19 28.89
CA LYS A 131 -3.74 -42.86 27.47
C LYS A 131 -3.63 -41.35 27.33
N VAL A 132 -2.56 -40.87 26.71
CA VAL A 132 -2.42 -39.46 26.33
C VAL A 132 -3.19 -39.25 25.04
N VAL A 133 -4.23 -38.43 25.09
CA VAL A 133 -4.99 -37.99 23.93
C VAL A 133 -4.46 -36.62 23.53
N MET A 134 -4.17 -36.44 22.23
CA MET A 134 -3.72 -35.17 21.69
C MET A 134 -4.84 -34.54 20.88
N ASP A 135 -5.22 -33.31 21.24
CA ASP A 135 -6.16 -32.51 20.47
C ASP A 135 -5.43 -31.34 19.80
N THR A 136 -5.54 -31.25 18.47
CA THR A 136 -4.85 -30.25 17.66
C THR A 136 -5.83 -29.19 17.19
N THR A 137 -5.68 -27.99 17.73
CA THR A 137 -6.45 -26.81 17.29
C THR A 137 -5.76 -26.17 16.09
N TYR A 138 -6.51 -25.91 15.02
CA TYR A 138 -6.02 -25.23 13.83
C TYR A 138 -6.50 -23.78 13.80
N ILE A 139 -5.60 -22.84 13.50
CA ILE A 139 -5.89 -21.43 13.30
C ILE A 139 -5.82 -21.12 11.80
N THR A 140 -6.75 -20.30 11.32
CA THR A 140 -6.76 -19.80 9.95
C THR A 140 -6.17 -18.41 9.91
N GLU A 141 -5.03 -18.26 9.24
CA GLU A 141 -4.33 -16.99 9.09
C GLU A 141 -4.54 -16.45 7.67
N ARG A 142 -4.82 -15.16 7.55
CA ARG A 142 -5.03 -14.47 6.27
C ARG A 142 -3.97 -13.39 6.13
N TYR A 143 -3.20 -13.43 5.05
CA TYR A 143 -2.17 -12.44 4.76
C TYR A 143 -2.14 -12.06 3.29
N GLN A 144 -1.49 -10.93 3.00
CA GLN A 144 -1.33 -10.40 1.66
C GLN A 144 0.07 -10.78 1.16
N ASP A 145 0.12 -11.64 0.15
CA ASP A 145 1.36 -12.05 -0.48
C ASP A 145 1.75 -11.04 -1.57
N GLU A 146 2.94 -10.46 -1.44
CA GLU A 146 3.49 -9.44 -2.34
C GLU A 146 4.56 -10.02 -3.28
N SER A 147 4.66 -11.34 -3.41
CA SER A 147 5.65 -12.03 -4.26
C SER A 147 5.41 -11.89 -5.76
N ASN A 148 4.17 -11.59 -6.17
CA ASN A 148 3.82 -11.38 -7.58
C ASN A 148 4.26 -9.98 -8.05
N VAL A 149 5.49 -9.90 -8.58
CA VAL A 149 6.08 -8.68 -9.15
C VAL A 149 5.69 -8.59 -10.63
N LEU A 150 4.89 -7.57 -10.98
CA LEU A 150 4.50 -7.30 -12.37
C LEU A 150 5.55 -6.47 -13.11
N PHE A 151 6.31 -5.64 -12.40
CA PHE A 151 7.27 -4.72 -12.99
C PHE A 151 8.44 -4.44 -12.05
N ASP A 152 9.63 -4.28 -12.63
CA ASP A 152 10.87 -3.89 -11.96
C ASP A 152 11.58 -2.85 -12.82
N SER A 153 11.78 -1.64 -12.30
CA SER A 153 12.37 -0.52 -13.03
C SER A 153 13.81 -0.77 -13.47
N LYS A 154 14.50 -1.75 -12.87
CA LYS A 154 15.85 -2.16 -13.31
C LYS A 154 15.84 -2.86 -14.67
N LYS A 155 14.67 -3.29 -15.15
CA LYS A 155 14.55 -4.17 -16.31
C LYS A 155 13.60 -3.59 -17.35
N GLY A 156 14.15 -3.15 -18.47
CA GLY A 156 13.38 -2.83 -19.67
C GLY A 156 12.84 -1.41 -19.73
N LYS A 157 11.55 -1.27 -20.06
CA LYS A 157 10.89 0.03 -20.32
C LYS A 157 10.70 0.82 -19.02
N PRO A 158 10.63 2.16 -19.04
CA PRO A 158 10.50 2.98 -17.84
C PRO A 158 9.09 3.00 -17.23
N TYR A 159 8.15 2.19 -17.73
CA TYR A 159 6.76 2.14 -17.28
C TYR A 159 6.17 0.73 -17.39
N LEU A 160 5.16 0.46 -16.57
CA LEU A 160 4.28 -0.70 -16.69
C LEU A 160 3.00 -0.31 -17.44
N GLU A 161 2.63 -1.08 -18.46
CA GLU A 161 1.28 -1.08 -19.01
C GLU A 161 0.53 -2.33 -18.58
N PHE A 162 -0.62 -2.18 -17.93
CA PHE A 162 -1.36 -3.30 -17.38
C PHE A 162 -2.87 -3.12 -17.54
N THR A 163 -3.56 -4.18 -17.97
CA THR A 163 -5.02 -4.23 -18.04
C THR A 163 -5.53 -5.36 -17.13
N PRO A 164 -6.09 -5.04 -15.95
CA PRO A 164 -6.53 -6.02 -14.99
C PRO A 164 -7.87 -6.65 -15.42
N LYS A 165 -8.00 -7.96 -15.27
CA LYS A 165 -9.26 -8.68 -15.52
C LYS A 165 -10.31 -8.46 -14.42
N LYS A 166 -9.87 -8.11 -13.21
CA LYS A 166 -10.72 -7.89 -12.03
C LYS A 166 -10.28 -6.62 -11.32
N ALA A 167 -11.20 -5.96 -10.63
CA ALA A 167 -10.86 -4.82 -9.78
C ALA A 167 -9.93 -5.27 -8.64
N GLY A 168 -9.01 -4.39 -8.25
CA GLY A 168 -7.98 -4.73 -7.28
C GLY A 168 -7.10 -3.55 -6.92
N ARG A 169 -5.95 -3.85 -6.33
CA ARG A 169 -4.96 -2.86 -5.92
C ARG A 169 -3.57 -3.30 -6.38
N LEU A 170 -2.76 -2.38 -6.86
CA LEU A 170 -1.31 -2.56 -7.00
C LEU A 170 -0.58 -1.82 -5.90
N ILE A 171 0.58 -2.34 -5.52
CA ILE A 171 1.49 -1.66 -4.61
C ILE A 171 2.75 -1.30 -5.42
N VAL A 172 3.05 0.00 -5.47
CA VAL A 172 4.27 0.55 -6.05
C VAL A 172 5.26 0.73 -4.91
N LYS A 173 6.31 -0.07 -4.89
CA LYS A 173 7.41 0.00 -3.92
C LYS A 173 8.50 0.86 -4.52
N ILE A 174 8.87 1.94 -3.86
CA ILE A 174 9.83 2.93 -4.32
C ILE A 174 11.03 2.91 -3.39
N GLN A 175 12.22 2.97 -3.97
CA GLN A 175 13.49 3.04 -3.28
C GLN A 175 14.33 4.15 -3.90
N VAL A 176 14.61 5.17 -3.11
CA VAL A 176 15.54 6.25 -3.47
C VAL A 176 16.95 5.76 -3.18
N PRO A 177 17.92 5.94 -4.10
CA PRO A 177 19.30 5.55 -3.83
C PRO A 177 19.88 6.36 -2.65
N PRO A 178 20.89 5.82 -1.95
CA PRO A 178 21.55 6.56 -0.87
C PRO A 178 22.31 7.77 -1.42
N GLY A 179 22.35 8.85 -0.66
CA GLY A 179 22.94 10.14 -1.03
C GLY A 179 23.03 11.07 0.18
N ASP A 180 23.17 12.37 -0.05
CA ASP A 180 23.16 13.37 1.03
C ASP A 180 21.73 13.53 1.58
N PRO A 181 21.50 13.36 2.90
CA PRO A 181 20.19 13.58 3.49
C PRO A 181 19.61 14.99 3.26
N GLU A 182 20.45 15.99 2.95
CA GLU A 182 20.00 17.36 2.66
C GLU A 182 19.38 17.51 1.26
N ASP A 183 19.61 16.55 0.35
CA ASP A 183 19.12 16.57 -1.03
C ASP A 183 17.66 16.04 -1.14
N GLU A 184 16.75 16.54 -0.32
CA GLU A 184 15.33 16.15 -0.40
C GLU A 184 14.63 16.77 -1.61
N ASP A 185 13.97 15.95 -2.45
CA ASP A 185 13.11 16.48 -3.52
C ASP A 185 11.91 15.54 -3.78
N CYS A 186 11.07 15.95 -4.72
CA CYS A 186 9.79 15.35 -4.99
C CYS A 186 9.93 14.08 -5.84
N VAL A 187 9.21 13.04 -5.45
CA VAL A 187 9.00 11.81 -6.20
C VAL A 187 7.52 11.67 -6.52
N ASN A 188 7.22 11.55 -7.81
CA ASN A 188 5.90 11.41 -8.37
C ASN A 188 5.65 9.97 -8.81
N VAL A 189 4.52 9.40 -8.40
CA VAL A 189 3.94 8.17 -8.91
C VAL A 189 2.86 8.54 -9.90
N TYR A 190 3.12 8.32 -11.18
CA TYR A 190 2.20 8.61 -12.25
C TYR A 190 1.30 7.41 -12.51
N VAL A 191 -0.01 7.61 -12.41
CA VAL A 191 -1.02 6.59 -12.71
C VAL A 191 -1.93 7.12 -13.80
N GLY A 192 -1.66 6.67 -15.02
CA GLY A 192 -2.40 7.03 -16.21
C GLY A 192 -3.44 5.98 -16.55
N ARG A 193 -4.66 6.40 -16.91
CA ARG A 193 -5.67 5.53 -17.51
C ARG A 193 -5.79 5.84 -19.00
N LYS A 194 -5.83 4.80 -19.84
CA LYS A 194 -6.11 5.00 -21.27
C LYS A 194 -7.57 5.38 -21.41
N MET A 195 -7.83 6.55 -21.98
CA MET A 195 -9.20 6.92 -22.35
C MET A 195 -9.64 6.00 -23.47
N VAL A 196 -10.48 5.01 -23.16
CA VAL A 196 -11.24 4.30 -24.19
C VAL A 196 -12.21 5.34 -24.70
N GLY A 197 -11.95 5.86 -25.91
CA GLY A 197 -12.79 6.89 -26.52
C GLY A 197 -14.25 6.51 -26.32
N SER A 198 -14.97 7.33 -25.54
CA SER A 198 -16.42 7.22 -25.48
C SER A 198 -16.88 7.24 -26.93
N LYS A 199 -17.60 6.20 -27.38
CA LYS A 199 -18.41 6.33 -28.59
C LYS A 199 -19.13 7.66 -28.44
N SER A 200 -18.82 8.58 -29.35
CA SER A 200 -19.25 9.97 -29.37
C SER A 200 -20.58 10.15 -28.66
N PHE A 201 -20.58 10.84 -27.52
CA PHE A 201 -21.79 11.56 -27.15
C PHE A 201 -21.92 12.62 -28.24
N GLN A 202 -22.75 12.36 -29.26
CA GLN A 202 -22.96 13.33 -30.33
C GLN A 202 -23.50 14.59 -29.69
N THR A 203 -22.68 15.65 -29.66
CA THR A 203 -23.08 16.99 -29.24
C THR A 203 -24.00 17.56 -30.32
N GLY A 204 -25.26 17.10 -30.30
CA GLY A 204 -26.34 17.68 -31.07
C GLY A 204 -26.84 18.95 -30.37
N THR A 205 -26.13 20.06 -30.57
CA THR A 205 -26.73 21.40 -30.64
C THR A 205 -25.69 22.36 -31.20
N LYS A 206 -25.81 22.64 -32.50
CA LYS A 206 -25.21 23.83 -33.11
C LYS A 206 -25.92 25.05 -32.49
N TYR A 207 -25.20 25.85 -31.70
CA TYR A 207 -25.58 27.24 -31.52
C TYR A 207 -25.11 27.99 -32.77
N THR A 208 -26.07 28.47 -33.55
CA THR A 208 -25.85 29.47 -34.59
C THR A 208 -25.90 30.83 -33.91
N ASP A 209 -24.78 31.53 -33.89
CA ASP A 209 -24.72 32.95 -33.53
C ASP A 209 -25.32 33.76 -34.69
N TYR A 210 -26.34 34.56 -34.39
CA TYR A 210 -26.77 35.73 -35.16
C TYR A 210 -26.34 36.98 -34.41
#